data_AF-A0A841IPQ9-F1
#
_entry.id   AF-A0A841IPQ9-F1
#
_cell.length_a   1.000
_cell.length_b   1.000
_cell.length_c   1.000
_cell.angle_alpha   90.00
_cell.angle_beta   90.00
_cell.angle_gamma   90.00
#
_symmetry.space_group_name_H-M   'P 1'
#
loop_
_entity.id
_entity.type
_entity.pdbx_description
1 polymer ?
#
loop_
_entity_poly.entity_id
_entity_poly.type
_entity_poly.pdbx_seq_one_letter_code
_entity_poly.pdbx_strand_id
1 'polypeptide(L)'
;MHDSVSSPATPSPGPLRSVLAFAADLVAERHPGVRPPLDVRQTFALMFTVIPVHGLLGYLLWELLDDGLPSAVGNDLRTLLVVTACSALLLAALAVPVLRGGHILWRLAQAGALVALGNGLGALQVSSKLADTTLLLGALLAVLTTVVLNIALWSTEVRRWCGAVPVPGAKAVSPGTADPAAKGLVPFAPAAARQERPLSESAGPAVSASADPGEKPGAEPEERNGTQD
;
A
#
# COMPACT_ATOMS: atom_id res chain seq x y z
N MET A 1 55.63 40.40 -9.26
CA MET A 1 54.92 39.85 -8.09
C MET A 1 53.46 39.75 -8.46
N HIS A 2 52.99 38.55 -8.81
CA HIS A 2 51.58 38.27 -9.06
C HIS A 2 51.09 37.37 -7.93
N ASP A 3 50.29 37.94 -7.04
CA ASP A 3 49.66 37.20 -5.96
C ASP A 3 48.61 36.27 -6.54
N SER A 4 48.85 34.97 -6.41
CA SER A 4 47.90 33.94 -6.82
C SER A 4 46.82 33.86 -5.75
N VAL A 5 45.70 34.53 -5.99
CA VAL A 5 44.52 34.42 -5.15
C VAL A 5 43.92 33.03 -5.35
N SER A 6 44.21 32.11 -4.41
CA SER A 6 43.54 30.82 -4.34
C SER A 6 42.05 31.04 -4.04
N SER A 7 41.21 30.87 -5.05
CA SER A 7 39.75 30.82 -4.84
C SER A 7 39.42 29.68 -3.88
N PRO A 8 38.61 29.95 -2.83
CA PRO A 8 38.21 28.91 -1.89
C PRO A 8 37.37 27.86 -2.62
N ALA A 9 37.79 26.60 -2.51
CA ALA A 9 37.06 25.46 -3.06
C ALA A 9 35.66 25.41 -2.44
N THR A 10 34.63 25.62 -3.25
CA THR A 10 33.24 25.45 -2.81
C THR A 10 33.01 23.99 -2.41
N PRO A 11 32.56 23.71 -1.18
CA PRO A 11 32.33 22.36 -0.72
C PRO A 11 31.22 21.72 -1.55
N SER A 12 31.52 20.56 -2.16
CA SER A 12 30.52 19.78 -2.88
C SER A 12 29.38 19.40 -1.94
N PRO A 13 28.12 19.68 -2.27
CA PRO A 13 27.00 19.21 -1.46
C PRO A 13 27.03 17.69 -1.39
N GLY A 14 26.98 17.15 -0.17
CA GLY A 14 26.94 15.70 0.06
C GLY A 14 25.69 15.06 -0.58
N PRO A 15 25.75 13.76 -0.90
CA PRO A 15 24.71 13.06 -1.69
C PRO A 15 23.31 13.15 -1.06
N LEU A 16 23.21 13.17 0.27
CA LEU A 16 21.94 13.33 0.98
C LEU A 16 21.28 14.69 0.73
N ARG A 17 22.10 15.75 0.56
CA ARG A 17 21.61 17.11 0.29
C ARG A 17 21.05 17.22 -1.12
N SER A 18 21.61 16.52 -2.09
CA SER A 18 21.11 16.44 -3.46
C SER A 18 19.76 15.72 -3.55
N VAL A 19 19.58 14.62 -2.80
CA VAL A 19 18.30 13.91 -2.72
C VAL A 19 17.23 14.78 -2.06
N LEU A 20 17.57 15.48 -0.97
CA LEU A 20 16.64 16.39 -0.30
C LEU A 20 16.30 17.63 -1.16
N ALA A 21 17.27 18.19 -1.89
CA ALA A 21 17.05 19.31 -2.79
C ALA A 21 16.18 18.89 -3.99
N PHE A 22 16.42 17.72 -4.57
CA PHE A 22 15.57 17.16 -5.62
C PHE A 22 14.16 16.89 -5.11
N ALA A 23 14.04 16.35 -3.89
CA ALA A 23 12.75 16.16 -3.23
C ALA A 23 12.02 17.49 -2.97
N ALA A 24 12.76 18.56 -2.65
CA ALA A 24 12.27 19.92 -2.41
C ALA A 24 11.82 20.63 -3.71
N ASP A 25 12.56 20.47 -4.81
CA ASP A 25 12.23 21.05 -6.11
C ASP A 25 10.97 20.37 -6.71
N LEU A 26 10.86 19.05 -6.53
CA LEU A 26 9.63 18.29 -6.79
C LEU A 26 8.45 18.68 -5.88
N VAL A 27 8.65 19.48 -4.81
CA VAL A 27 7.53 20.07 -4.02
C VAL A 27 6.95 21.28 -4.70
N ALA A 28 7.78 22.08 -5.37
CA ALA A 28 7.42 23.40 -5.87
C ALA A 28 6.52 23.35 -7.11
N GLU A 29 6.54 22.24 -7.87
CA GLU A 29 5.90 22.15 -9.20
C GLU A 29 4.38 21.92 -9.18
N ARG A 30 3.72 21.92 -8.01
CA ARG A 30 2.27 21.77 -7.94
C ARG A 30 1.58 23.07 -8.37
N HIS A 31 0.70 23.00 -9.37
CA HIS A 31 -0.24 24.09 -9.64
C HIS A 31 -1.18 24.29 -8.43
N PRO A 32 -1.04 25.42 -7.69
CA PRO A 32 -1.89 25.67 -6.54
C PRO A 32 -3.35 25.81 -7.00
N GLY A 33 -4.25 25.00 -6.43
CA GLY A 33 -5.71 25.12 -6.62
C GLY A 33 -6.41 23.89 -7.23
N VAL A 34 -5.70 22.94 -7.85
CA VAL A 34 -6.33 21.73 -8.40
C VAL A 34 -6.42 20.66 -7.31
N ARG A 35 -7.65 20.28 -6.92
CA ARG A 35 -7.85 19.18 -5.97
C ARG A 35 -7.44 17.86 -6.63
N PRO A 36 -6.63 17.01 -5.96
CA PRO A 36 -6.31 15.69 -6.49
C PRO A 36 -7.59 14.85 -6.62
N PRO A 37 -7.69 14.00 -7.66
CA PRO A 37 -8.83 13.11 -7.86
C PRO A 37 -9.06 12.21 -6.64
N LEU A 38 -10.32 11.83 -6.42
CA LEU A 38 -10.75 11.12 -5.21
C LEU A 38 -9.97 9.80 -5.00
N ASP A 39 -9.69 9.08 -6.07
CA ASP A 39 -8.96 7.81 -6.05
C ASP A 39 -7.52 7.95 -5.48
N VAL A 40 -6.86 9.09 -5.71
CA VAL A 40 -5.52 9.39 -5.16
C VAL A 40 -5.59 9.65 -3.66
N ARG A 41 -6.66 10.31 -3.18
CA ARG A 41 -6.86 10.54 -1.74
C ARG A 41 -7.15 9.23 -1.00
N GLN A 42 -7.93 8.33 -1.62
CA GLN A 42 -8.20 7.01 -1.06
C GLN A 42 -6.93 6.16 -0.97
N THR A 43 -6.12 6.16 -2.03
CA THR A 43 -4.83 5.43 -2.04
C THR A 43 -3.87 5.98 -0.98
N PHE A 44 -3.81 7.30 -0.82
CA PHE A 44 -3.03 7.94 0.25
C PHE A 44 -3.50 7.52 1.65
N ALA A 45 -4.82 7.53 1.90
CA ALA A 45 -5.38 7.07 3.16
C ALA A 45 -5.02 5.59 3.42
N LEU A 46 -5.12 4.73 2.39
CA LEU A 46 -4.72 3.33 2.49
C LEU A 46 -3.25 3.17 2.85
N MET A 47 -2.33 3.90 2.20
CA MET A 47 -0.91 3.89 2.57
C MET A 47 -0.71 4.25 4.05
N PHE A 48 -1.45 5.24 4.54
CA PHE A 48 -1.39 5.64 5.95
C PHE A 48 -1.91 4.55 6.90
N THR A 49 -2.89 3.75 6.49
CA THR A 49 -3.39 2.60 7.27
C THR A 49 -2.43 1.40 7.29
N VAL A 50 -1.61 1.22 6.25
CA VAL A 50 -0.64 0.10 6.20
C VAL A 50 0.52 0.32 7.17
N ILE A 51 0.90 1.58 7.43
CA ILE A 51 1.99 1.94 8.36
C ILE A 51 1.78 1.36 9.77
N PRO A 52 0.67 1.65 10.49
CA PRO A 52 0.47 1.10 11.84
C PRO A 52 0.34 -0.42 11.85
N VAL A 53 -0.16 -1.05 10.77
CA VAL A 53 -0.23 -2.51 10.67
C VAL A 53 1.16 -3.13 10.58
N HIS A 54 2.07 -2.54 9.80
CA HIS A 54 3.47 -2.99 9.78
C HIS A 54 4.22 -2.64 11.07
N GLY A 55 3.87 -1.52 11.72
CA GLY A 55 4.36 -1.18 13.04
C GLY A 55 3.97 -2.22 14.10
N LEU A 56 2.71 -2.65 14.10
CA LEU A 56 2.21 -3.73 14.97
C LEU A 56 2.93 -5.04 14.67
N LEU A 57 3.10 -5.42 13.40
CA LEU A 57 3.84 -6.63 13.03
C LEU A 57 5.30 -6.56 13.52
N GLY A 58 5.96 -5.41 13.36
CA GLY A 58 7.30 -5.17 13.89
C GLY A 58 7.37 -5.29 15.41
N TYR A 59 6.37 -4.77 16.13
CA TYR A 59 6.28 -4.90 17.57
C TYR A 59 6.14 -6.37 18.02
N LEU A 60 5.27 -7.15 17.36
CA LEU A 60 5.11 -8.58 17.66
C LEU A 60 6.40 -9.38 17.41
N LEU A 61 7.13 -9.06 16.33
CA LEU A 61 8.42 -9.68 16.03
C LEU A 61 9.49 -9.31 17.07
N TRP A 62 9.43 -8.08 17.61
CA TRP A 62 10.33 -7.62 18.65
C TRP A 62 10.10 -8.36 19.97
N GLU A 63 8.85 -8.48 20.42
CA GLU A 63 8.48 -9.24 21.63
C GLU A 63 8.95 -10.69 21.53
N LEU A 64 8.72 -11.36 20.40
CA LEU A 64 9.23 -12.72 20.16
C LEU A 64 10.76 -12.83 20.26
N LEU A 65 11.48 -11.80 19.80
CA LEU A 65 12.93 -11.76 19.87
C LEU A 65 13.43 -11.57 21.31
N ASP A 66 12.69 -10.82 22.12
CA ASP A 66 13.02 -10.56 23.54
C ASP A 66 12.78 -11.80 24.41
N ASP A 67 11.76 -12.61 24.08
CA ASP A 67 11.44 -13.89 24.74
C ASP A 67 12.53 -14.98 24.59
N GLY A 68 13.59 -14.73 23.80
CA GLY A 68 14.77 -15.60 23.75
C GLY A 68 14.59 -16.86 22.90
N LEU A 69 14.01 -16.72 21.70
CA LEU A 69 13.82 -17.82 20.76
C LEU A 69 15.12 -18.56 20.37
N PRO A 70 15.01 -19.84 19.96
CA PRO A 70 16.15 -20.62 19.46
C PRO A 70 16.93 -19.89 18.37
N SER A 71 18.27 -19.95 18.45
CA SER A 71 19.17 -19.26 17.53
C SER A 71 18.96 -19.62 16.05
N ALA A 72 18.41 -20.80 15.78
CA ALA A 72 18.04 -21.26 14.44
C ALA A 72 17.00 -20.36 13.75
N VAL A 73 16.08 -19.74 14.50
CA VAL A 73 15.03 -18.85 13.96
C VAL A 73 15.32 -17.37 14.25
N GLY A 74 16.19 -17.08 15.23
CA GLY A 74 16.51 -15.72 15.64
C GLY A 74 17.05 -14.82 14.52
N ASN A 75 17.88 -15.36 13.61
CA ASN A 75 18.39 -14.58 12.47
C ASN A 75 17.29 -14.25 11.45
N ASP A 76 16.38 -15.20 11.19
CA ASP A 76 15.24 -14.98 10.29
C ASP A 76 14.31 -13.90 10.85
N LEU A 77 13.99 -13.98 12.15
CA LEU A 77 13.17 -12.98 12.86
C LEU A 77 13.79 -11.58 12.86
N ARG A 78 15.10 -11.46 13.11
CA ARG A 78 15.80 -10.16 13.03
C ARG A 78 15.76 -9.59 11.62
N THR A 79 15.99 -10.43 10.62
CA THR A 79 15.92 -10.01 9.22
C THR A 79 14.51 -9.52 8.89
N LEU A 80 13.50 -10.28 9.31
CA LEU A 80 12.09 -9.93 9.10
C LEU A 80 11.72 -8.61 9.80
N LEU A 81 12.20 -8.39 11.03
CA LEU A 81 12.01 -7.15 11.78
C LEU A 81 12.61 -5.96 11.03
N VAL A 82 13.87 -6.07 10.58
CA VAL A 82 14.55 -5.02 9.82
C VAL A 82 13.82 -4.72 8.51
N VAL A 83 13.42 -5.75 7.76
CA VAL A 83 12.67 -5.60 6.50
C VAL A 83 11.29 -4.98 6.75
N THR A 84 10.62 -5.36 7.84
CA THR A 84 9.33 -4.78 8.23
C THR A 84 9.46 -3.30 8.56
N ALA A 85 10.46 -2.92 9.35
CA ALA A 85 10.74 -1.52 9.67
C ALA A 85 11.09 -0.70 8.42
N CYS A 86 11.97 -1.22 7.56
CA CYS A 86 12.32 -0.60 6.29
C CYS A 86 11.11 -0.45 5.36
N SER A 87 10.23 -1.45 5.30
CA SER A 87 9.01 -1.40 4.47
C SER A 87 8.03 -0.34 4.98
N ALA A 88 7.84 -0.24 6.29
CA ALA A 88 7.00 0.80 6.89
C ALA A 88 7.55 2.20 6.61
N LEU A 89 8.86 2.41 6.76
CA LEU A 89 9.52 3.68 6.44
C LEU A 89 9.46 4.01 4.96
N LEU A 90 9.65 3.02 4.07
CA LEU A 90 9.54 3.19 2.63
C LEU A 90 8.12 3.61 2.23
N LEU A 91 7.09 2.95 2.76
CA LEU A 91 5.70 3.31 2.49
C LEU A 91 5.35 4.70 3.02
N ALA A 92 5.84 5.05 4.22
CA ALA A 92 5.66 6.39 4.79
C ALA A 92 6.33 7.47 3.93
N ALA A 93 7.57 7.22 3.47
CA ALA A 93 8.30 8.13 2.60
C ALA A 93 7.64 8.28 1.22
N LEU A 94 7.00 7.23 0.69
CA LEU A 94 6.34 7.23 -0.61
C LEU A 94 4.89 7.77 -0.57
N ALA A 95 4.25 7.83 0.60
CA ALA A 95 2.89 8.35 0.74
C ALA A 95 2.75 9.81 0.26
N VAL A 96 3.69 10.68 0.65
CA VAL A 96 3.68 12.10 0.23
C VAL A 96 3.92 12.28 -1.28
N PRO A 97 4.92 11.62 -1.89
CA PRO A 97 5.14 11.67 -3.34
C PRO A 97 3.96 11.14 -4.18
N VAL A 98 3.24 10.12 -3.71
CA VAL A 98 2.07 9.57 -4.41
C VAL A 98 0.99 10.64 -4.61
N LEU A 99 0.81 11.57 -3.65
CA LEU A 99 -0.09 12.70 -3.81
C LEU A 99 0.30 13.65 -4.95
N ARG A 100 1.56 13.63 -5.40
CA ARG A 100 2.05 14.51 -6.46
C ARG A 100 1.90 13.94 -7.86
N GLY A 101 1.61 12.65 -8.01
CA GLY A 101 1.24 12.05 -9.30
C GLY A 101 2.38 11.84 -10.30
N GLY A 102 3.65 12.00 -9.89
CA GLY A 102 4.82 11.71 -10.73
C GLY A 102 4.89 10.23 -11.11
N HIS A 103 5.16 9.92 -12.38
CA HIS A 103 5.14 8.52 -12.88
C HIS A 103 6.21 7.63 -12.22
N ILE A 104 7.43 8.14 -12.01
CA ILE A 104 8.52 7.38 -11.37
C ILE A 104 8.19 7.07 -9.90
N LEU A 105 7.71 8.07 -9.18
CA LEU A 105 7.29 7.94 -7.76
C LEU A 105 6.17 6.91 -7.60
N TRP A 106 5.27 6.87 -8.57
CA TRP A 106 4.22 5.86 -8.63
C TRP A 106 4.74 4.45 -8.84
N ARG A 107 5.70 4.25 -9.76
CA ARG A 107 6.36 2.94 -9.96
C ARG A 107 7.11 2.50 -8.71
N LEU A 108 7.77 3.44 -8.02
CA LEU A 108 8.42 3.16 -6.74
C LEU A 108 7.42 2.76 -5.66
N ALA A 109 6.25 3.40 -5.59
CA ALA A 109 5.17 3.01 -4.71
C ALA A 109 4.65 1.59 -4.99
N GLN A 110 4.49 1.22 -6.26
CA GLN A 110 4.12 -0.14 -6.66
C GLN A 110 5.19 -1.16 -6.23
N ALA A 111 6.47 -0.88 -6.49
CA ALA A 111 7.56 -1.74 -6.06
C ALA A 111 7.61 -1.89 -4.53
N GLY A 112 7.47 -0.78 -3.79
CA GLY A 112 7.42 -0.79 -2.32
C GLY A 112 6.24 -1.58 -1.77
N ALA A 113 5.07 -1.49 -2.39
CA ALA A 113 3.89 -2.28 -2.01
C ALA A 113 4.08 -3.79 -2.25
N LEU A 114 4.83 -4.18 -3.28
CA LEU A 114 5.19 -5.59 -3.51
C LEU A 114 6.21 -6.10 -2.48
N VAL A 115 7.20 -5.28 -2.11
CA VAL A 115 8.16 -5.62 -1.04
C VAL A 115 7.43 -5.83 0.29
N ALA A 116 6.51 -4.92 0.64
CA ALA A 116 5.70 -5.04 1.85
C ALA A 116 4.84 -6.31 1.86
N LEU A 117 4.23 -6.67 0.72
CA LEU A 117 3.48 -7.92 0.57
C LEU A 117 4.39 -9.14 0.76
N GLY A 118 5.56 -9.17 0.12
CA GLY A 118 6.53 -10.25 0.30
C GLY A 118 6.98 -10.41 1.75
N ASN A 119 7.18 -9.30 2.46
CA ASN A 119 7.49 -9.30 3.88
C ASN A 119 6.35 -9.88 4.74
N GLY A 120 5.10 -9.49 4.46
CA GLY A 120 3.92 -10.06 5.12
C GLY A 120 3.77 -11.57 4.90
N LEU A 121 4.04 -12.06 3.68
CA LEU A 121 4.03 -13.49 3.38
C LEU A 121 5.15 -14.25 4.10
N GLY A 122 6.35 -13.66 4.19
CA GLY A 122 7.45 -14.20 4.98
C GLY A 122 7.09 -14.31 6.47
N ALA A 123 6.46 -13.27 7.03
CA ALA A 123 5.94 -13.29 8.39
C ALA A 123 4.93 -14.41 8.61
N LEU A 124 4.01 -14.59 7.67
CA LEU A 124 3.00 -15.64 7.72
C LEU A 124 3.64 -17.03 7.72
N GLN A 125 4.67 -17.24 6.87
CA GLN A 125 5.43 -18.49 6.83
C GLN A 125 6.19 -18.76 8.14
N VAL A 126 6.80 -17.75 8.74
CA VAL A 126 7.50 -17.90 10.04
C VAL A 126 6.48 -18.20 11.14
N SER A 127 5.35 -17.50 11.17
CA SER A 127 4.30 -17.72 12.16
C SER A 127 3.71 -19.13 12.13
N SER A 128 3.53 -19.72 10.93
CA SER A 128 3.01 -21.08 10.81
C SER A 128 4.01 -22.13 11.32
N LYS A 129 5.32 -21.89 11.15
CA LYS A 129 6.37 -22.76 11.72
C LYS A 129 6.45 -22.68 13.24
N LEU A 130 6.20 -21.50 13.80
CA LEU A 130 6.24 -21.25 15.25
C LEU A 130 4.92 -21.60 15.95
N ALA A 131 3.83 -21.82 15.20
CA ALA A 131 2.48 -22.01 15.71
C ALA A 131 1.98 -20.86 16.61
N ASP A 132 2.54 -19.65 16.43
CA ASP A 132 2.14 -18.46 17.18
C ASP A 132 0.89 -17.82 16.53
N THR A 133 -0.24 -17.91 17.22
CA THR A 133 -1.52 -17.40 16.72
C THR A 133 -1.55 -15.87 16.61
N THR A 134 -0.87 -15.18 17.52
CA THR A 134 -0.85 -13.71 17.58
C THR A 134 -0.03 -13.16 16.41
N LEU A 135 1.15 -13.72 16.17
CA LEU A 135 1.99 -13.37 15.03
C LEU A 135 1.29 -13.72 13.72
N LEU A 136 0.62 -14.87 13.65
CA LEU A 136 -0.14 -15.29 12.46
C LEU A 136 -1.26 -14.30 12.14
N LEU A 137 -2.01 -13.84 13.13
CA LEU A 137 -3.07 -12.85 12.95
C LEU A 137 -2.50 -11.49 12.49
N GLY A 138 -1.40 -11.05 13.10
CA GLY A 138 -0.70 -9.82 12.71
C GLY A 138 -0.16 -9.88 11.28
N ALA A 139 0.48 -10.99 10.91
CA ALA A 139 0.98 -11.24 9.55
C ALA A 139 -0.16 -11.29 8.52
N LEU A 140 -1.27 -11.98 8.84
CA LEU A 140 -2.44 -12.05 7.98
C LEU A 140 -3.04 -10.65 7.72
N LEU A 141 -3.16 -9.83 8.77
CA LEU A 141 -3.64 -8.45 8.64
C LEU A 141 -2.71 -7.60 7.76
N ALA A 142 -1.39 -7.75 7.90
CA ALA A 142 -0.41 -7.07 7.06
C ALA A 142 -0.51 -7.51 5.58
N VAL A 143 -0.71 -8.80 5.31
CA VAL A 143 -0.93 -9.32 3.95
C VAL A 143 -2.22 -8.77 3.35
N LEU A 144 -3.34 -8.83 4.07
CA LEU A 144 -4.62 -8.34 3.54
C LEU A 144 -4.57 -6.84 3.21
N THR A 145 -4.00 -6.04 4.10
CA THR A 145 -3.88 -4.59 3.88
C THR A 145 -2.94 -4.24 2.73
N THR A 146 -1.84 -4.99 2.54
CA THR A 146 -0.94 -4.81 1.39
C THR A 146 -1.54 -5.28 0.08
N VAL A 147 -2.36 -6.33 0.07
CA VAL A 147 -3.13 -6.74 -1.12
C VAL A 147 -4.11 -5.65 -1.53
N VAL A 148 -4.88 -5.10 -0.59
CA VAL A 148 -5.82 -3.99 -0.85
C VAL A 148 -5.09 -2.76 -1.39
N LEU A 149 -3.93 -2.41 -0.82
CA LEU A 149 -3.10 -1.31 -1.31
C LEU A 149 -2.59 -1.57 -2.74
N ASN A 150 -2.13 -2.78 -3.04
CA ASN A 150 -1.71 -3.15 -4.39
C ASN A 150 -2.86 -3.00 -5.39
N ILE A 151 -4.05 -3.53 -5.08
CA ILE A 151 -5.24 -3.38 -5.94
C ILE A 151 -5.56 -1.89 -6.16
N ALA A 152 -5.49 -1.06 -5.12
CA ALA A 152 -5.70 0.38 -5.25
C ALA A 152 -4.67 1.04 -6.18
N LEU A 153 -3.38 0.73 -6.04
CA LEU A 153 -2.29 1.25 -6.89
C LEU A 153 -2.35 0.75 -8.34
N TRP A 154 -2.86 -0.44 -8.59
CA TRP A 154 -3.01 -0.94 -9.97
C TRP A 154 -4.28 -0.38 -10.63
N SER A 155 -5.40 -0.32 -9.91
CA SER A 155 -6.66 0.19 -10.44
C SER A 155 -6.61 1.68 -10.80
N THR A 156 -5.91 2.49 -10.02
CA THR A 156 -5.68 3.91 -10.29
C THR A 156 -4.79 4.13 -11.51
N GLU A 157 -3.78 3.29 -11.73
CA GLU A 157 -2.98 3.32 -12.96
C GLU A 157 -3.87 2.97 -14.16
N VAL A 158 -4.65 1.89 -14.12
CA VAL A 158 -5.56 1.52 -15.23
C VAL A 158 -6.51 2.67 -15.58
N ARG A 159 -7.12 3.33 -14.58
CA ARG A 159 -8.00 4.49 -14.81
C ARG A 159 -7.27 5.66 -15.46
N ARG A 160 -6.03 5.91 -15.06
CA ARG A 160 -5.20 6.98 -15.64
C ARG A 160 -4.88 6.70 -17.11
N TRP A 161 -4.65 5.45 -17.48
CA TRP A 161 -4.46 5.05 -18.88
C TRP A 161 -5.76 5.17 -19.69
N CYS A 162 -6.90 4.72 -19.15
CA CYS A 162 -8.19 4.82 -19.83
C CYS A 162 -8.69 6.27 -19.98
N GLY A 163 -8.41 7.15 -19.02
CA GLY A 163 -8.80 8.56 -19.07
C GLY A 163 -7.92 9.45 -19.96
N ALA A 164 -6.77 8.94 -20.40
CA ALA A 164 -5.82 9.70 -21.24
C ALA A 164 -6.14 9.65 -22.73
N VAL A 165 -7.12 8.86 -23.17
CA VAL A 165 -7.49 8.77 -24.59
C VAL A 165 -8.17 10.08 -25.01
N PRO A 166 -7.55 10.90 -25.88
CA PRO A 166 -8.18 12.10 -26.39
C PRO A 166 -9.39 11.70 -27.23
N VAL A 167 -10.58 12.16 -26.89
CA VAL A 167 -11.78 11.89 -27.69
C VAL A 167 -11.64 12.66 -29.02
N PRO A 168 -11.49 11.98 -30.18
CA PRO A 168 -11.35 12.64 -31.46
C PRO A 168 -12.60 13.47 -31.74
N GLY A 169 -12.46 14.79 -31.84
CA GLY A 169 -13.57 15.71 -32.10
C GLY A 169 -14.08 16.51 -30.90
N ALA A 170 -13.58 16.26 -29.68
CA ALA A 170 -13.69 17.25 -28.62
C ALA A 170 -12.81 18.44 -29.03
N LYS A 171 -13.43 19.48 -29.62
CA LYS A 171 -12.74 20.75 -29.90
C LYS A 171 -12.04 21.14 -28.61
N ALA A 172 -10.71 21.24 -28.67
CA ALA A 172 -9.94 21.81 -27.58
C ALA A 172 -10.55 23.18 -27.32
N VAL A 173 -11.38 23.27 -26.28
CA VAL A 173 -11.80 24.55 -25.74
C VAL A 173 -10.50 25.12 -25.23
N SER A 174 -9.85 25.91 -26.09
CA SER A 174 -8.71 26.71 -25.71
C SER A 174 -9.11 27.37 -24.40
N PRO A 175 -8.26 27.36 -23.35
CA PRO A 175 -8.46 28.20 -22.19
C PRO A 175 -8.31 29.65 -22.66
N GLY A 176 -9.28 30.11 -23.44
CA GLY A 176 -9.39 31.45 -23.94
C GLY A 176 -9.69 32.31 -22.75
N THR A 177 -8.75 33.21 -22.45
CA THR A 177 -9.04 34.57 -22.00
C THR A 177 -10.35 34.66 -21.22
N ALA A 178 -10.28 34.31 -19.93
CA ALA A 178 -11.32 34.66 -18.99
C ALA A 178 -11.47 36.19 -19.04
N ASP A 179 -12.50 36.64 -19.75
CA ASP A 179 -12.98 38.01 -19.70
C ASP A 179 -13.39 38.30 -18.25
N PRO A 180 -12.69 39.19 -17.52
CA PRO A 180 -12.97 39.45 -16.10
C PRO A 180 -14.34 40.13 -15.88
N ALA A 181 -15.12 40.39 -16.93
CA ALA A 181 -16.41 41.05 -16.87
C ALA A 181 -17.61 40.13 -16.54
N ALA A 182 -17.48 38.80 -16.63
CA ALA A 182 -18.58 37.87 -16.33
C ALA A 182 -18.71 37.58 -14.82
N LYS A 183 -18.86 38.63 -14.00
CA LYS A 183 -19.38 38.53 -12.63
C LYS A 183 -20.90 38.45 -12.67
N GLY A 184 -21.46 37.25 -12.71
CA GLY A 184 -22.88 37.08 -12.49
C GLY A 184 -23.38 35.72 -12.93
N LEU A 185 -24.00 35.02 -11.98
CA LEU A 185 -24.74 33.76 -12.13
C LEU A 185 -23.90 32.47 -12.11
N VAL A 186 -23.73 31.99 -10.88
CA VAL A 186 -23.71 30.56 -10.55
C VAL A 186 -25.09 29.95 -10.92
N PRO A 187 -25.20 28.65 -11.27
CA PRO A 187 -25.11 27.63 -10.24
C PRO A 187 -24.25 26.41 -10.59
N PHE A 188 -23.56 25.98 -9.54
CA PHE A 188 -22.93 24.70 -9.35
C PHE A 188 -24.01 23.61 -9.41
N ALA A 189 -24.13 22.93 -10.55
CA ALA A 189 -24.86 21.66 -10.63
C ALA A 189 -23.83 20.53 -10.44
N PRO A 190 -23.78 19.87 -9.27
CA PRO A 190 -23.01 18.64 -9.16
C PRO A 190 -23.69 17.62 -10.08
N ALA A 191 -22.95 17.10 -11.05
CA ALA A 191 -23.37 15.92 -11.79
C ALA A 191 -23.56 14.80 -10.76
N ALA A 192 -24.82 14.58 -10.41
CA ALA A 192 -25.23 13.53 -9.51
C ALA A 192 -24.62 12.23 -10.00
N ALA A 193 -23.89 11.57 -9.10
CA ALA A 193 -23.58 10.17 -9.22
C ALA A 193 -24.87 9.45 -9.64
N ARG A 194 -24.83 8.82 -10.81
CA ARG A 194 -25.86 7.92 -11.30
C ARG A 194 -25.86 6.72 -10.35
N GLN A 195 -26.58 6.87 -9.25
CA GLN A 195 -26.84 5.83 -8.28
C GLN A 195 -27.72 4.81 -8.98
N GLU A 196 -27.12 3.73 -9.46
CA GLU A 196 -27.87 2.61 -10.02
C GLU A 196 -28.82 2.09 -8.94
N ARG A 197 -30.11 2.10 -9.26
CA ARG A 197 -31.17 1.58 -8.40
C ARG A 197 -30.86 0.12 -8.05
N PRO A 198 -30.94 -0.30 -6.78
CA PRO A 198 -31.08 -1.71 -6.48
C PRO A 198 -32.45 -2.17 -7.01
N LEU A 199 -32.42 -3.07 -7.99
CA LEU A 199 -33.58 -3.86 -8.40
C LEU A 199 -33.89 -4.85 -7.27
N SER A 200 -34.73 -4.40 -6.33
CA SER A 200 -35.51 -5.29 -5.47
C SER A 200 -36.74 -5.73 -6.24
N GLU A 201 -36.74 -6.94 -6.82
CA GLU A 201 -37.91 -7.82 -6.91
C GLU A 201 -37.56 -9.10 -7.69
N SER A 202 -37.35 -10.20 -6.99
CA SER A 202 -38.05 -11.44 -7.35
C SER A 202 -38.02 -12.39 -6.16
N ALA A 203 -39.21 -12.65 -5.64
CA ALA A 203 -39.48 -13.56 -4.54
C ALA A 203 -39.56 -15.02 -5.05
N GLY A 204 -38.82 -15.92 -4.39
CA GLY A 204 -39.13 -17.36 -4.24
C GLY A 204 -39.02 -18.27 -5.49
N PRO A 205 -39.00 -19.62 -5.33
CA PRO A 205 -39.40 -20.37 -4.14
C PRO A 205 -38.28 -21.21 -3.49
N ALA A 206 -38.60 -21.65 -2.28
CA ALA A 206 -37.88 -22.62 -1.48
C ALA A 206 -37.61 -23.94 -2.23
N VAL A 207 -36.37 -24.42 -2.16
CA VAL A 207 -36.03 -25.82 -2.42
C VAL A 207 -35.53 -26.41 -1.10
N SER A 208 -36.44 -27.08 -0.42
CA SER A 208 -36.11 -28.15 0.52
C SER A 208 -35.55 -29.33 -0.26
N ALA A 209 -34.37 -29.86 0.13
CA ALA A 209 -34.14 -31.30 0.29
C ALA A 209 -32.66 -31.63 0.56
N SER A 210 -32.43 -32.23 1.73
CA SER A 210 -31.69 -33.47 1.90
C SER A 210 -30.21 -33.52 1.50
N ALA A 211 -29.32 -33.34 2.49
CA ALA A 211 -27.98 -33.92 2.49
C ALA A 211 -27.70 -34.55 3.87
N ASP A 212 -28.12 -35.81 3.98
CA ASP A 212 -27.36 -36.95 4.50
C ASP A 212 -26.35 -36.74 5.66
N PRO A 213 -26.63 -37.20 6.89
CA PRO A 213 -25.64 -37.36 7.94
C PRO A 213 -25.09 -38.80 7.88
N GLY A 214 -24.06 -38.99 7.06
CA GLY A 214 -23.50 -40.32 6.80
C GLY A 214 -21.98 -40.36 6.89
N GLU A 215 -21.37 -40.09 8.05
CA GLU A 215 -20.01 -40.57 8.28
C GLU A 215 -19.81 -41.15 9.68
N LYS A 216 -19.35 -42.40 9.69
CA LYS A 216 -19.35 -43.36 10.78
C LYS A 216 -18.31 -43.03 11.86
N PRO A 217 -18.60 -43.35 13.14
CA PRO A 217 -17.55 -43.54 14.14
C PRO A 217 -16.85 -44.88 13.86
N GLY A 218 -15.65 -44.81 13.29
CA GLY A 218 -14.72 -45.93 13.20
C GLY A 218 -13.94 -46.07 14.51
N ALA A 219 -14.07 -47.23 15.13
CA ALA A 219 -13.49 -47.60 16.41
C ALA A 219 -11.96 -47.57 16.46
N GLU A 220 -11.43 -47.35 17.67
CA GLU A 220 -10.16 -47.90 18.21
C GLU A 220 -9.98 -49.40 17.87
N PRO A 221 -8.80 -50.06 18.04
CA PRO A 221 -7.63 -49.72 18.87
C PRO A 221 -6.27 -50.00 18.17
N GLU A 222 -5.14 -49.84 18.86
CA GLU A 222 -4.17 -50.93 19.12
C GLU A 222 -2.81 -50.39 19.59
N GLU A 223 -2.50 -50.76 20.84
CA GLU A 223 -1.18 -50.89 21.44
C GLU A 223 -0.05 -51.19 20.43
N ARG A 224 1.04 -50.42 20.51
CA ARG A 224 2.37 -51.01 20.25
C ARG A 224 3.40 -50.49 21.21
N ASN A 225 3.39 -51.15 22.36
CA ASN A 225 4.50 -51.23 23.28
C ASN A 225 5.72 -51.79 22.52
N GLY A 226 6.83 -51.07 22.55
CA GLY A 226 8.03 -51.38 21.78
C GLY A 226 9.27 -50.86 22.49
N THR A 227 9.54 -51.42 23.66
CA THR A 227 10.85 -51.42 24.30
C THR A 227 11.88 -52.01 23.33
N GLN A 228 12.94 -51.27 23.03
CA GLN A 228 14.15 -51.80 22.42
C GLN A 228 15.33 -51.44 23.32
N ASP A 229 16.25 -52.40 23.39
CA ASP A 229 17.22 -52.67 24.46
C ASP A 229 18.32 -51.61 24.67
#